data_AF-A0A8J4WSE8-F1
#
_entry.id   AF-A0A8J4WSE8-F1
#
_cell.length_a   1.000
_cell.length_b   1.000
_cell.length_c   1.000
_cell.angle_alpha   90.00
_cell.angle_beta   90.00
_cell.angle_gamma   90.00
#
_symmetry.space_group_name_H-M   'P 1'
#
loop_
_entity.id
_entity.type
_entity.pdbx_description
1 polymer ?
#
loop_
_entity_poly.entity_id
_entity_poly.type
_entity_poly.pdbx_seq_one_letter_code
_entity_poly.pdbx_strand_id
1 'polypeptide(L)'
;MTEVVRRVVDDTRRECEGLLRSWVFNKNGAAGCFIIKQQYDLAAECYRDVLRTADTLERNHGVLADWSQRLHAITNLNWLIQSRGVPLLDEPPPSPIDRADLRSLSDGSTMKLDPRVDRDLLAKAERLRSAYIQMHSHLLARVHENLEPVVIELDSELDHSVTPQNGVENFEDASDSSSSHLTYPYGAGWLTWFSDAIQFLISCGVGPNLIEMLVASFQGKPGANRSGYRTTLLHAGSANSFKALLLTEVVGVFEARKRLREAMQPVMATWRSFKVSFRLPGLPQYRPLNFHG
;
A
#
# COMPACT_ATOMS: atom_id res chain seq x y z
N MET A 1 -19.59 -34.11 6.53
CA MET A 1 -19.05 -34.91 5.42
C MET A 1 -18.40 -34.02 4.34
N THR A 2 -19.06 -32.94 3.94
CA THR A 2 -18.53 -31.94 2.99
C THR A 2 -17.22 -31.27 3.43
N GLU A 3 -17.07 -30.94 4.71
CA GLU A 3 -15.86 -30.27 5.23
C GLU A 3 -14.61 -31.17 5.23
N VAL A 4 -14.78 -32.48 5.48
CA VAL A 4 -13.68 -33.45 5.44
C VAL A 4 -13.20 -33.64 4.00
N VAL A 5 -14.15 -33.78 3.06
CA VAL A 5 -13.83 -33.87 1.63
C VAL A 5 -13.13 -32.60 1.15
N ARG A 6 -13.62 -31.42 1.54
CA ARG A 6 -12.98 -30.14 1.21
C ARG A 6 -11.54 -30.08 1.72
N ARG A 7 -11.31 -30.46 2.98
CA ARG A 7 -9.97 -30.50 3.57
C ARG A 7 -9.04 -31.45 2.82
N VAL A 8 -9.49 -32.66 2.51
CA VAL A 8 -8.68 -33.64 1.76
C VAL A 8 -8.32 -33.13 0.36
N VAL A 9 -9.28 -32.49 -0.34
CA VAL A 9 -9.03 -31.86 -1.64
C VAL A 9 -8.01 -30.73 -1.52
N ASP A 10 -8.16 -29.86 -0.52
CA ASP A 10 -7.24 -28.75 -0.31
C ASP A 10 -5.82 -29.21 0.07
N ASP A 11 -5.71 -30.23 0.92
CA ASP A 11 -4.43 -30.81 1.34
C ASP A 11 -3.73 -31.50 0.16
N THR A 12 -4.47 -32.29 -0.62
CA THR A 12 -3.95 -32.91 -1.86
C THR A 12 -3.50 -31.84 -2.85
N ARG A 13 -4.28 -30.77 -3.03
CA ARG A 13 -3.89 -29.67 -3.92
C ARG A 13 -2.59 -29.01 -3.45
N ARG A 14 -2.45 -28.73 -2.16
CA ARG A 14 -1.23 -28.15 -1.59
C ARG A 14 -0.01 -29.06 -1.76
N GLU A 15 -0.20 -30.38 -1.62
CA GLU A 15 0.85 -31.36 -1.91
C GLU A 15 1.27 -31.32 -3.39
N CYS A 16 0.30 -31.33 -4.31
CA CYS A 16 0.56 -31.19 -5.75
C CYS A 16 1.30 -29.89 -6.08
N GLU A 17 0.90 -28.76 -5.48
CA GLU A 17 1.60 -27.48 -5.62
C GLU A 17 3.03 -27.54 -5.07
N GLY A 18 3.25 -28.25 -3.95
CA GLY A 18 4.58 -28.50 -3.38
C GLY A 18 5.50 -29.29 -4.31
N LEU A 19 4.97 -30.36 -4.91
CA LEU A 19 5.69 -31.16 -5.90
C LEU A 19 5.98 -30.36 -7.17
N LEU A 20 4.99 -29.61 -7.67
CA LEU A 20 5.14 -28.75 -8.83
C LEU A 20 6.22 -27.69 -8.61
N ARG A 21 6.23 -27.01 -7.46
CA ARG A 21 7.26 -26.03 -7.09
C ARG A 21 8.68 -26.61 -7.14
N SER A 22 8.85 -27.81 -6.57
CA SER A 22 10.14 -28.50 -6.55
C SER A 22 10.58 -28.94 -7.95
N TRP A 23 9.64 -29.45 -8.75
CA TRP A 23 9.89 -29.85 -10.14
C TRP A 23 10.26 -28.65 -11.02
N VAL A 24 9.53 -27.54 -10.92
CA VAL A 24 9.82 -26.30 -11.66
C VAL A 24 11.18 -25.75 -11.24
N PHE A 25 11.49 -25.72 -9.94
CA PHE A 25 12.80 -25.29 -9.44
C PHE A 25 13.93 -26.09 -10.08
N ASN A 26 13.82 -27.43 -10.09
CA ASN A 26 14.82 -28.32 -10.68
C ASN A 26 14.95 -28.11 -12.20
N LYS A 27 13.82 -27.95 -12.92
CA LYS A 27 13.84 -27.69 -14.37
C LYS A 27 14.48 -26.35 -14.72
N ASN A 28 14.15 -25.29 -13.98
CA ASN A 28 14.79 -23.98 -14.15
C ASN A 28 16.29 -24.04 -13.84
N GLY A 29 16.68 -24.77 -12.79
CA GLY A 29 18.10 -25.00 -12.47
C GLY A 29 18.85 -25.78 -13.55
N ALA A 30 18.23 -26.84 -14.08
CA ALA A 30 18.78 -27.61 -15.20
C ALA A 30 18.95 -26.75 -16.46
N ALA A 31 17.99 -25.90 -16.78
CA ALA A 31 18.10 -24.92 -17.87
C ALA A 31 19.32 -24.01 -17.69
N GLY A 32 19.56 -23.52 -16.47
CA GLY A 32 20.75 -22.74 -16.13
C GLY A 32 22.06 -23.49 -16.41
N CYS A 33 22.14 -24.77 -16.06
CA CYS A 33 23.28 -25.62 -16.37
C CYS A 33 23.49 -25.78 -17.90
N PHE A 34 22.41 -25.94 -18.66
CA PHE A 34 22.48 -26.01 -20.13
C PHE A 34 22.95 -24.69 -20.76
N ILE A 35 22.53 -23.54 -20.22
CA ILE A 35 23.01 -22.21 -20.64
C ILE A 35 24.53 -22.09 -20.45
N ILE A 36 25.05 -22.51 -19.29
CA ILE A 36 26.50 -22.46 -19.00
C ILE A 36 27.27 -23.33 -20.00
N LYS A 37 26.71 -24.49 -20.37
CA LYS A 37 27.29 -25.40 -21.38
C LYS A 37 27.04 -24.96 -22.83
N GLN A 38 26.44 -23.80 -23.06
CA GLN A 38 26.06 -23.27 -24.38
C GLN A 38 25.09 -24.20 -25.15
N GLN A 39 24.35 -25.05 -24.45
CA GLN A 39 23.32 -25.93 -25.01
C GLN A 39 21.96 -25.23 -24.96
N TYR A 40 21.80 -24.20 -25.79
CA TYR A 40 20.66 -23.28 -25.72
C TYR A 40 19.31 -23.93 -26.05
N ASP A 41 19.27 -24.89 -26.97
CA ASP A 41 18.04 -25.59 -27.33
C ASP A 41 17.50 -26.42 -26.15
N LEU A 42 18.38 -27.15 -25.46
CA LEU A 42 18.03 -27.93 -24.26
C LEU A 42 17.58 -27.03 -23.10
N ALA A 43 18.19 -25.85 -22.95
CA ALA A 43 17.75 -24.86 -21.97
C ALA A 43 16.33 -24.35 -22.30
N ALA A 44 16.06 -24.06 -23.58
CA ALA A 44 14.76 -23.60 -24.03
C ALA A 44 13.69 -24.68 -23.84
N GLU A 45 13.98 -25.95 -24.12
CA GLU A 45 13.08 -27.08 -23.83
C GLU A 45 12.71 -27.16 -22.36
N CYS A 46 13.68 -26.98 -21.44
CA CYS A 46 13.40 -26.95 -20.01
C CYS A 46 12.43 -25.83 -19.62
N TYR A 47 12.61 -24.61 -20.16
CA TYR A 47 11.68 -23.52 -19.88
C TYR A 47 10.30 -23.73 -20.53
N ARG A 48 10.25 -24.29 -21.74
CA ARG A 48 9.00 -24.66 -22.40
C ARG A 48 8.23 -25.71 -21.60
N ASP A 49 8.91 -26.72 -21.07
CA ASP A 49 8.33 -27.72 -20.17
C ASP A 49 7.71 -27.06 -18.93
N VAL A 50 8.43 -26.15 -18.29
CA VAL A 50 7.93 -25.42 -17.12
C VAL A 50 6.61 -24.70 -17.45
N LEU A 51 6.58 -23.97 -18.57
CA LEU A 51 5.42 -23.18 -18.96
C LEU A 51 4.24 -24.06 -19.39
N ARG A 52 4.48 -25.11 -20.19
CA ARG A 52 3.44 -26.06 -20.62
C ARG A 52 2.82 -26.80 -19.44
N THR A 53 3.66 -27.33 -18.55
CA THR A 53 3.20 -28.11 -17.39
C THR A 53 2.44 -27.23 -16.41
N ALA A 54 2.96 -26.03 -16.09
CA ALA A 54 2.28 -25.11 -15.19
C ALA A 54 0.90 -24.71 -15.74
N ASP A 55 0.80 -24.35 -17.03
CA ASP A 55 -0.44 -23.93 -17.65
C ASP A 55 -1.45 -25.09 -17.79
N THR A 56 -0.96 -26.30 -18.07
CA THR A 56 -1.79 -27.51 -18.12
C THR A 56 -2.37 -27.88 -16.75
N LEU A 57 -1.55 -27.88 -15.70
CA LEU A 57 -1.98 -28.21 -14.34
C LEU A 57 -2.90 -27.14 -13.76
N GLU A 58 -2.63 -25.86 -14.02
CA GLU A 58 -3.49 -24.74 -13.65
C GLU A 58 -4.87 -24.88 -14.32
N ARG A 59 -4.91 -25.09 -15.64
CA ARG A 59 -6.16 -25.22 -16.39
C ARG A 59 -6.96 -26.45 -15.99
N ASN A 60 -6.32 -27.60 -15.85
CA ASN A 60 -7.02 -28.88 -15.66
C ASN A 60 -7.38 -29.16 -14.20
N HIS A 61 -6.53 -28.75 -13.27
CA HIS A 61 -6.61 -29.17 -11.86
C HIS A 61 -6.57 -28.00 -10.87
N GLY A 62 -6.40 -26.76 -11.33
CA GLY A 62 -6.29 -25.59 -10.45
C GLY A 62 -5.04 -25.61 -9.55
N VAL A 63 -4.02 -26.38 -9.94
CA VAL A 63 -2.74 -26.48 -9.22
C VAL A 63 -1.84 -25.35 -9.71
N LEU A 64 -1.45 -24.46 -8.81
CA LEU A 64 -0.72 -23.24 -9.17
C LEU A 64 0.79 -23.42 -9.01
N ALA A 65 1.56 -23.00 -10.03
CA ALA A 65 3.00 -22.82 -9.93
C ALA A 65 3.34 -21.40 -9.43
N ASP A 66 4.44 -21.27 -8.70
CA ASP A 66 4.90 -19.99 -8.16
C ASP A 66 5.15 -18.97 -9.29
N TRP A 67 4.64 -17.74 -9.11
CA TRP A 67 4.67 -16.70 -10.15
C TRP A 67 6.09 -16.28 -10.52
N SER A 68 7.01 -16.21 -9.55
CA SER A 68 8.41 -15.90 -9.79
C SER A 68 9.11 -16.97 -10.65
N GLN A 69 8.78 -18.25 -10.44
CA GLN A 69 9.35 -19.35 -11.19
C GLN A 69 8.85 -19.38 -12.65
N ARG A 70 7.55 -19.10 -12.87
CA ARG A 70 6.99 -18.94 -14.22
C ARG A 70 7.61 -17.73 -14.92
N LEU A 71 7.72 -16.60 -14.23
CA LEU A 71 8.31 -15.38 -14.79
C LEU A 71 9.78 -15.59 -15.16
N HIS A 72 10.54 -16.33 -14.35
CA HIS A 72 11.92 -16.73 -14.67
C HIS A 72 11.97 -17.53 -15.97
N ALA A 73 11.11 -18.54 -16.13
CA ALA A 73 11.08 -19.34 -17.35
C ALA A 73 10.71 -18.51 -18.59
N ILE A 74 9.68 -17.67 -18.52
CA ILE A 74 9.28 -16.78 -19.63
C ILE A 74 10.42 -15.84 -20.03
N THR A 75 11.04 -15.19 -19.04
CA THR A 75 12.07 -14.18 -19.29
C THR A 75 13.31 -14.80 -19.95
N ASN A 76 13.76 -15.94 -19.44
CA ASN A 76 14.93 -16.62 -20.00
C ASN A 76 14.64 -17.28 -21.35
N LEU A 77 13.45 -17.86 -21.54
CA LEU A 77 13.04 -18.38 -22.85
C LEU A 77 13.00 -17.27 -23.91
N ASN A 78 12.41 -16.11 -23.57
CA ASN A 78 12.39 -14.95 -24.46
C ASN A 78 13.82 -14.50 -24.82
N TRP A 79 14.72 -14.43 -23.83
CA TRP A 79 16.12 -14.10 -24.08
C TRP A 79 16.82 -15.11 -25.01
N LEU A 80 16.61 -16.41 -24.80
CA LEU A 80 17.17 -17.46 -25.65
C LEU A 80 16.70 -17.33 -27.10
N ILE A 81 15.41 -17.10 -27.31
CA ILE A 81 14.83 -16.92 -28.65
C ILE A 81 15.39 -15.66 -29.33
N GLN A 82 15.41 -14.53 -28.63
CA GLN A 82 15.79 -13.25 -29.21
C GLN A 82 17.30 -13.10 -29.42
N SER A 83 18.11 -13.60 -28.48
CA SER A 83 19.54 -13.29 -28.40
C SER A 83 20.45 -14.47 -28.72
N ARG A 84 19.95 -15.71 -28.63
CA ARG A 84 20.75 -16.94 -28.84
C ARG A 84 20.31 -17.76 -30.04
N GLY A 85 19.35 -17.25 -30.83
CA GLY A 85 18.93 -17.87 -32.09
C GLY A 85 18.14 -19.17 -31.91
N VAL A 86 17.59 -19.42 -30.71
CA VAL A 86 16.71 -20.57 -30.49
C VAL A 86 15.45 -20.41 -31.34
N PRO A 87 15.11 -21.39 -32.21
CA PRO A 87 13.94 -21.28 -33.07
C PRO A 87 12.66 -21.36 -32.26
N LEU A 88 11.64 -20.62 -32.72
CA LEU A 88 10.28 -20.73 -32.20
C LEU A 88 9.72 -22.13 -32.52
N LEU A 89 9.09 -22.76 -31.56
CA LEU A 89 8.32 -23.97 -31.84
C LEU A 89 7.06 -23.64 -32.62
N ASP A 90 6.81 -24.41 -33.67
CA ASP A 90 5.56 -24.40 -34.42
C ASP A 90 4.63 -25.51 -33.92
N GLU A 91 4.34 -25.46 -32.61
CA GLU A 91 3.38 -26.37 -31.99
C GLU A 91 1.94 -25.92 -32.31
N PRO A 92 1.01 -26.86 -32.58
CA PRO A 92 -0.40 -26.53 -32.69
C PRO A 92 -0.91 -25.94 -31.36
N PRO A 93 -1.89 -25.03 -31.40
CA PRO A 93 -2.48 -24.50 -30.17
C PRO A 93 -3.07 -25.65 -29.34
N PRO A 94 -2.97 -25.59 -28.00
CA PRO A 94 -3.54 -26.62 -27.14
C PRO A 94 -5.05 -26.72 -27.37
N SER A 95 -5.57 -27.96 -27.40
CA SER A 95 -6.99 -28.23 -27.66
C SER A 95 -7.88 -27.46 -26.67
N PRO A 96 -8.95 -26.79 -27.14
CA PRO A 96 -9.93 -26.21 -26.25
C PRO A 96 -10.55 -27.33 -25.41
N ILE A 97 -10.54 -27.16 -24.09
CA ILE A 97 -11.23 -28.07 -23.19
C ILE A 97 -12.73 -27.81 -23.37
N ASP A 98 -13.50 -28.83 -23.73
CA ASP A 98 -14.97 -28.80 -23.72
C ASP A 98 -15.44 -28.52 -22.29
N ARG A 99 -15.70 -27.26 -21.96
CA ARG A 99 -16.35 -26.84 -20.73
C ARG A 99 -17.66 -26.19 -21.06
N ALA A 100 -18.72 -27.00 -21.12
CA ALA A 100 -20.09 -26.53 -21.14
C ALA A 100 -20.49 -25.79 -19.84
N ASP A 101 -19.67 -25.81 -18.77
CA ASP A 101 -20.06 -25.32 -17.43
C ASP A 101 -19.22 -24.15 -16.84
N LEU A 102 -18.58 -23.31 -17.66
CA LEU A 102 -17.96 -22.05 -17.17
C LEU A 102 -18.47 -20.80 -17.90
N ARG A 103 -19.74 -20.80 -18.30
CA ARG A 103 -20.44 -19.59 -18.75
C ARG A 103 -20.91 -18.76 -17.56
N SER A 104 -19.97 -18.06 -16.94
CA SER A 104 -20.17 -16.77 -16.28
C SER A 104 -18.81 -16.38 -15.73
N LEU A 105 -18.09 -15.47 -16.41
CA LEU A 105 -16.99 -14.63 -15.88
C LEU A 105 -16.12 -13.96 -16.98
N SER A 106 -16.45 -14.06 -18.27
CA SER A 106 -15.68 -13.38 -19.31
C SER A 106 -16.54 -12.39 -20.08
N ASP A 107 -16.72 -11.21 -19.51
CA ASP A 107 -17.06 -10.01 -20.27
C ASP A 107 -16.10 -8.88 -19.89
N GLY A 108 -15.51 -8.24 -20.91
CA GLY A 108 -14.52 -7.17 -20.77
C GLY A 108 -13.15 -7.46 -21.39
N SER A 109 -13.04 -7.28 -22.71
CA SER A 109 -11.83 -6.88 -23.47
C SER A 109 -10.45 -7.21 -22.84
N THR A 110 -10.09 -8.49 -22.76
CA THR A 110 -8.70 -8.91 -22.57
C THR A 110 -8.15 -9.30 -23.93
N MET A 111 -7.04 -8.68 -24.37
CA MET A 111 -6.26 -9.21 -25.50
C MET A 111 -6.03 -10.70 -25.24
N LYS A 112 -6.62 -11.55 -26.08
CA LYS A 112 -6.53 -12.99 -25.95
C LYS A 112 -5.11 -13.39 -26.33
N LEU A 113 -4.25 -13.56 -25.33
CA LEU A 113 -2.87 -14.00 -25.51
C LEU A 113 -2.87 -15.36 -26.22
N ASP A 114 -1.91 -15.55 -27.13
CA ASP A 114 -1.75 -16.80 -27.85
C ASP A 114 -1.42 -17.93 -26.85
N PRO A 115 -2.17 -19.05 -26.87
CA PRO A 115 -1.99 -20.13 -25.91
C PRO A 115 -0.68 -20.91 -26.12
N ARG A 116 -0.02 -20.80 -27.28
CA ARG A 116 1.27 -21.46 -27.56
C ARG A 116 2.38 -20.83 -26.73
N VAL A 117 3.25 -21.66 -26.14
CA VAL A 117 4.23 -21.21 -25.14
C VAL A 117 5.14 -20.10 -25.63
N ASP A 118 5.74 -20.27 -26.80
CA ASP A 118 6.72 -19.33 -27.36
C ASP A 118 6.12 -18.01 -27.85
N ARG A 119 4.78 -17.90 -27.91
CA ARG A 119 4.07 -16.72 -28.40
C ARG A 119 3.73 -15.78 -27.25
N ASP A 120 3.75 -14.48 -27.54
CA ASP A 120 3.40 -13.42 -26.61
C ASP A 120 4.13 -13.46 -25.26
N LEU A 121 5.37 -13.96 -25.22
CA LEU A 121 6.14 -14.15 -23.99
C LEU A 121 6.23 -12.86 -23.15
N LEU A 122 6.49 -11.71 -23.79
CA LEU A 122 6.53 -10.41 -23.10
C LEU A 122 5.18 -10.02 -22.50
N ALA A 123 4.08 -10.20 -23.24
CA ALA A 123 2.75 -9.88 -22.76
C ALA A 123 2.29 -10.85 -21.66
N LYS A 124 2.68 -12.14 -21.74
CA LYS A 124 2.46 -13.14 -20.68
C LYS A 124 3.24 -12.81 -19.41
N ALA A 125 4.50 -12.39 -19.54
CA ALA A 125 5.29 -11.91 -18.40
C ALA A 125 4.63 -10.70 -17.75
N GLU A 126 4.18 -9.73 -18.56
CA GLU A 126 3.54 -8.53 -18.05
C GLU A 126 2.21 -8.82 -17.35
N ARG A 127 1.41 -9.74 -17.89
CA ARG A 127 0.19 -10.23 -17.25
C ARG A 127 0.49 -10.92 -15.91
N LEU A 128 1.54 -11.74 -15.83
CA LEU A 128 1.95 -12.38 -14.56
C LEU A 128 2.44 -11.37 -13.53
N ARG A 129 3.24 -10.37 -13.93
CA ARG A 129 3.67 -9.28 -13.03
C ARG A 129 2.48 -8.48 -12.53
N SER A 130 1.58 -8.13 -13.44
CA SER A 130 0.34 -7.41 -13.13
C SER A 130 -0.49 -8.17 -12.10
N ALA A 131 -0.73 -9.47 -12.33
CA ALA A 131 -1.43 -10.32 -11.38
C ALA A 131 -0.71 -10.37 -10.02
N TYR A 132 0.64 -10.50 -10.00
CA TYR A 132 1.48 -10.43 -8.79
C TYR A 132 1.18 -9.24 -7.94
N ILE A 133 1.32 -8.06 -8.54
CA ILE A 133 1.21 -6.84 -7.78
C ILE A 133 -0.25 -6.61 -7.38
N GLN A 134 -1.23 -6.92 -8.25
CA GLN A 134 -2.65 -6.85 -7.89
C GLN A 134 -2.97 -7.69 -6.65
N MET A 135 -2.58 -8.97 -6.63
CA MET A 135 -2.88 -9.87 -5.51
C MET A 135 -2.22 -9.41 -4.19
N HIS A 136 -0.98 -8.88 -4.26
CA HIS A 136 -0.22 -8.52 -3.06
C HIS A 136 -0.37 -7.05 -2.64
N SER A 137 -0.99 -6.21 -3.48
CA SER A 137 -1.25 -4.79 -3.17
C SER A 137 -2.48 -4.55 -2.29
N HIS A 138 -3.22 -5.61 -1.90
CA HIS A 138 -4.44 -5.48 -1.10
C HIS A 138 -4.21 -4.71 0.21
N LEU A 139 -3.09 -4.94 0.90
CA LEU A 139 -2.83 -4.25 2.16
C LEU A 139 -2.66 -2.74 1.94
N LEU A 140 -1.93 -2.36 0.89
CA LEU A 140 -1.74 -0.96 0.49
C LEU A 140 -3.09 -0.33 0.08
N ALA A 141 -3.91 -1.05 -0.70
CA ALA A 141 -5.26 -0.62 -1.06
C ALA A 141 -6.13 -0.34 0.16
N ARG A 142 -6.20 -1.30 1.09
CA ARG A 142 -6.98 -1.20 2.33
C ARG A 142 -6.50 -0.03 3.20
N VAL A 143 -5.19 0.15 3.32
CA VAL A 143 -4.61 1.26 4.09
C VAL A 143 -5.01 2.61 3.50
N HIS A 144 -4.94 2.75 2.17
CA HIS A 144 -5.40 3.98 1.51
C HIS A 144 -6.90 4.20 1.66
N GLU A 145 -7.73 3.17 1.44
CA GLU A 145 -9.19 3.28 1.58
C GLU A 145 -9.62 3.70 2.99
N ASN A 146 -8.89 3.27 4.02
CA ASN A 146 -9.18 3.61 5.41
C ASN A 146 -8.63 4.99 5.82
N LEU A 147 -7.44 5.37 5.32
CA LEU A 147 -6.80 6.64 5.71
C LEU A 147 -7.34 7.85 4.95
N GLU A 148 -7.73 7.67 3.69
CA GLU A 148 -8.24 8.76 2.84
C GLU A 148 -9.43 9.52 3.47
N PRO A 149 -10.50 8.87 3.98
CA PRO A 149 -11.62 9.61 4.57
C PRO A 149 -11.20 10.38 5.83
N VAL A 150 -10.36 9.79 6.69
CA VAL A 150 -9.85 10.44 7.91
C VAL A 150 -9.01 11.66 7.58
N VAL A 151 -8.20 11.56 6.52
CA VAL A 151 -7.36 12.66 6.03
C VAL A 151 -8.22 13.81 5.50
N ILE A 152 -9.25 13.49 4.71
CA ILE A 152 -10.19 14.48 4.15
C ILE A 152 -10.99 15.16 5.26
N GLU A 153 -11.53 14.39 6.19
CA GLU A 153 -12.28 14.90 7.35
C GLU A 153 -11.42 15.87 8.16
N LEU A 154 -10.21 15.45 8.54
CA LEU A 154 -9.28 16.27 9.30
C LEU A 154 -8.86 17.54 8.54
N ASP A 155 -8.69 17.47 7.21
CA ASP A 155 -8.42 18.67 6.42
C ASP A 155 -9.62 19.62 6.40
N SER A 156 -10.84 19.10 6.27
CA SER A 156 -12.04 19.93 6.32
C SER A 156 -12.21 20.62 7.68
N GLU A 157 -11.96 19.91 8.78
CA GLU A 157 -12.04 20.48 10.13
C GLU A 157 -10.99 21.57 10.36
N LEU A 158 -9.77 21.35 9.86
CA LEU A 158 -8.68 22.32 9.99
C LEU A 158 -8.87 23.54 9.08
N ASP A 159 -9.35 23.36 7.84
CA ASP A 159 -9.59 24.46 6.89
C ASP A 159 -10.84 25.29 7.24
N HIS A 160 -11.86 24.69 7.86
CA HIS A 160 -13.07 25.40 8.29
C HIS A 160 -12.92 26.14 9.62
N SER A 161 -11.80 25.96 10.31
CA SER A 161 -11.65 26.46 11.67
C SER A 161 -11.49 27.98 11.80
N VAL A 162 -11.18 28.75 10.74
CA VAL A 162 -11.43 30.21 10.64
C VAL A 162 -11.48 30.67 9.18
N THR A 163 -12.68 30.86 8.63
CA THR A 163 -12.89 32.05 7.77
C THR A 163 -13.13 33.22 8.73
N PRO A 164 -12.34 34.31 8.66
CA PRO A 164 -12.71 35.52 9.35
C PRO A 164 -14.06 35.95 8.77
N GLN A 165 -15.11 35.95 9.58
CA GLN A 165 -16.30 36.70 9.22
C GLN A 165 -15.85 38.14 8.96
N ASN A 166 -16.15 38.60 7.75
CA ASN A 166 -15.90 39.97 7.31
C ASN A 166 -16.33 40.98 8.37
N GLY A 167 -15.43 41.93 8.65
CA GLY A 167 -15.73 43.21 9.25
C GLY A 167 -15.12 43.40 10.63
N VAL A 168 -13.87 43.87 10.71
CA VAL A 168 -13.56 45.24 11.10
C VAL A 168 -12.21 45.63 10.46
N GLU A 169 -12.21 46.80 9.86
CA GLU A 169 -11.15 47.42 9.07
C GLU A 169 -9.90 47.78 9.89
N ASN A 170 -8.76 47.80 9.21
CA ASN A 170 -7.60 48.67 9.40
C ASN A 170 -7.28 49.16 10.84
N PHE A 171 -6.15 48.68 11.38
CA PHE A 171 -5.33 49.51 12.27
C PHE A 171 -3.86 49.34 11.89
N GLU A 172 -3.37 50.29 11.09
CA GLU A 172 -1.95 50.60 10.99
C GLU A 172 -1.49 51.31 12.28
N ASP A 173 -0.19 51.18 12.56
CA ASP A 173 0.62 51.86 13.57
C ASP A 173 0.48 51.44 15.05
N ALA A 174 1.53 50.81 15.59
CA ALA A 174 2.67 51.52 16.20
C ALA A 174 3.56 50.56 17.02
N SER A 175 4.88 50.65 16.77
CA SER A 175 5.98 50.46 17.71
C SER A 175 5.77 49.60 18.98
N ASP A 176 6.34 48.38 19.02
CA ASP A 176 7.34 48.07 20.04
C ASP A 176 8.10 46.76 19.73
N SER A 177 9.42 46.89 19.70
CA SER A 177 10.38 45.84 19.40
C SER A 177 10.73 45.03 20.65
N SER A 178 9.91 44.03 21.02
CA SER A 178 10.33 42.92 21.90
C SER A 178 9.23 41.88 22.14
N SER A 179 8.65 41.33 21.08
CA SER A 179 7.81 40.14 21.19
C SER A 179 8.19 39.20 20.05
N SER A 180 8.67 38.01 20.40
CA SER A 180 8.87 36.90 19.47
C SER A 180 7.51 36.54 18.85
N HIS A 181 7.18 37.20 17.74
CA HIS A 181 5.95 36.94 17.01
C HIS A 181 6.06 35.53 16.43
N LEU A 182 5.40 34.56 17.08
CA LEU A 182 5.18 33.25 16.49
C LEU A 182 4.37 33.46 15.20
N THR A 183 5.01 33.23 14.06
CA THR A 183 4.33 33.21 12.77
C THR A 183 3.50 31.93 12.71
N TYR A 184 2.20 32.03 12.92
CA TYR A 184 1.30 30.88 12.84
C TYR A 184 1.11 30.45 11.38
N PRO A 185 1.08 29.14 11.09
CA PRO A 185 0.87 28.64 9.74
C PRO A 185 -0.49 29.11 9.18
N TYR A 186 -0.53 29.34 7.86
CA TYR A 186 -1.71 29.74 7.09
C TYR A 186 -2.90 28.82 7.40
N GLY A 187 -4.03 29.40 7.83
CA GLY A 187 -5.25 28.65 8.23
C GLY A 187 -5.44 28.48 9.76
N ALA A 188 -4.50 28.90 10.60
CA ALA A 188 -4.59 28.69 12.05
C ALA A 188 -5.25 29.84 12.84
N GLY A 189 -6.36 30.41 12.36
CA GLY A 189 -7.05 31.48 13.09
C GLY A 189 -7.61 31.03 14.46
N TRP A 190 -7.77 29.72 14.66
CA TRP A 190 -8.14 29.16 15.95
C TRP A 190 -6.97 29.15 16.95
N LEU A 191 -5.71 29.08 16.48
CA LEU A 191 -4.53 29.16 17.35
C LEU A 191 -4.36 30.56 17.93
N THR A 192 -4.67 31.60 17.14
CA THR A 192 -4.71 32.98 17.63
C THR A 192 -5.83 33.16 18.64
N TRP A 193 -7.05 32.68 18.34
CA TRP A 193 -8.15 32.69 19.31
C TRP A 193 -7.79 31.94 20.60
N PHE A 194 -7.16 30.77 20.50
CA PHE A 194 -6.74 29.97 21.63
C PHE A 194 -5.66 30.67 22.47
N SER A 195 -4.68 31.30 21.81
CA SER A 195 -3.68 32.14 22.46
C SER A 195 -4.32 33.30 23.23
N ASP A 196 -5.32 33.95 22.65
CA ASP A 196 -6.01 35.09 23.24
C ASP A 196 -6.89 34.66 24.41
N ALA A 197 -7.58 33.53 24.31
CA ALA A 197 -8.36 32.95 25.39
C ALA A 197 -7.47 32.59 26.59
N ILE A 198 -6.29 31.98 26.36
CA ILE A 198 -5.33 31.73 27.45
C ILE A 198 -4.83 33.05 28.03
N GLN A 199 -4.54 34.06 27.19
CA GLN A 199 -4.10 35.37 27.67
C GLN A 199 -5.14 36.03 28.58
N PHE A 200 -6.41 35.95 28.19
CA PHE A 200 -7.52 36.45 28.97
C PHE A 200 -7.60 35.75 30.33
N LEU A 201 -7.53 34.42 30.37
CA LEU A 201 -7.53 33.65 31.62
C LEU A 201 -6.34 33.98 32.54
N ILE A 202 -5.17 34.25 31.95
CA ILE A 202 -3.99 34.73 32.68
C ILE A 202 -4.27 36.12 33.26
N SER A 203 -4.85 37.04 32.49
CA SER A 203 -5.18 38.40 32.93
C SER A 203 -6.22 38.44 34.06
N CYS A 204 -7.11 37.44 34.11
CA CYS A 204 -8.08 37.26 35.20
C CYS A 204 -7.48 36.61 36.46
N GLY A 205 -6.18 36.29 36.48
CA GLY A 205 -5.50 35.67 37.63
C GLY A 205 -5.75 34.16 37.77
N VAL A 206 -6.35 33.49 36.78
CA VAL A 206 -6.70 32.06 36.82
C VAL A 206 -5.60 31.17 36.23
N GLY A 207 -4.54 31.77 35.66
CA GLY A 207 -3.43 31.06 35.01
C GLY A 207 -2.78 29.95 35.84
N PRO A 208 -2.41 30.16 37.12
CA PRO A 208 -1.85 29.11 37.97
C PRO A 208 -2.81 27.92 38.19
N ASN A 209 -4.09 28.21 38.43
CA ASN A 209 -5.13 27.18 38.63
C ASN A 209 -5.37 26.36 37.36
N LEU A 210 -5.22 26.96 36.18
CA LEU A 210 -5.32 26.27 34.89
C LEU A 210 -4.21 25.21 34.75
N ILE A 211 -2.97 25.56 35.13
CA ILE A 211 -1.84 24.62 35.11
C ILE A 211 -2.10 23.47 36.07
N GLU A 212 -2.50 23.75 37.30
CA GLU A 212 -2.80 22.72 38.30
C GLU A 212 -3.93 21.79 37.86
N MET A 213 -5.01 22.33 37.29
CA MET A 213 -6.13 21.55 36.77
C MET A 213 -5.70 20.64 35.62
N LEU A 214 -4.84 21.13 34.71
CA LEU A 214 -4.30 20.33 33.63
C LEU A 214 -3.37 19.23 34.16
N VAL A 215 -2.44 19.55 35.06
CA VAL A 215 -1.56 18.59 35.74
C VAL A 215 -2.40 17.48 36.40
N ALA A 216 -3.44 17.85 37.16
CA ALA A 216 -4.34 16.90 37.81
C ALA A 216 -5.10 16.02 36.80
N SER A 217 -5.59 16.60 35.68
CA SER A 217 -6.26 15.85 34.62
C SER A 217 -5.33 14.85 33.90
N PHE A 218 -4.04 15.16 33.80
CA PHE A 218 -3.04 14.25 33.22
C PHE A 218 -2.64 13.13 34.18
N GLN A 219 -2.74 13.35 35.49
CA GLN A 219 -2.40 12.38 36.55
C GLN A 219 -3.56 11.45 36.95
N GLY A 220 -4.82 11.82 36.68
CA GLY A 220 -6.01 11.19 37.27
C GLY A 220 -6.63 9.95 36.60
N LYS A 221 -5.92 9.18 35.74
CA LYS A 221 -6.50 7.93 35.15
C LYS A 221 -5.75 6.66 35.60
N PRO A 222 -6.33 5.83 36.49
CA PRO A 222 -5.76 4.53 36.82
C PRO A 222 -5.88 3.60 35.60
N GLY A 223 -4.76 3.03 35.15
CA GLY A 223 -4.70 2.06 34.04
C GLY A 223 -4.20 2.61 32.70
N ALA A 224 -3.96 3.92 32.59
CA ALA A 224 -3.20 4.45 31.46
C ALA A 224 -1.70 4.30 31.79
N ASN A 225 -0.99 3.41 31.10
CA ASN A 225 0.48 3.35 31.10
C ASN A 225 1.05 4.67 30.51
N ARG A 226 0.98 5.76 31.28
CA ARG A 226 1.48 7.09 30.94
C ARG A 226 2.75 7.42 31.71
N SER A 227 3.62 6.45 31.93
CA SER A 227 4.98 6.69 32.45
C SER A 227 5.83 7.59 31.53
N GLY A 228 5.33 7.94 30.33
CA GLY A 228 6.05 8.74 29.33
C GLY A 228 5.58 10.18 29.12
N TYR A 229 4.45 10.64 29.66
CA TYR A 229 4.04 12.06 29.51
C TYR A 229 4.76 12.96 30.53
N ARG A 230 6.11 12.95 30.51
CA ARG A 230 6.90 14.06 31.03
C ARG A 230 6.88 15.17 29.98
N THR A 231 5.73 15.82 29.80
CA THR A 231 5.65 16.96 28.89
C THR A 231 6.43 18.12 29.50
N THR A 232 7.27 18.77 28.70
CA THR A 232 7.98 20.02 29.05
C THR A 232 7.01 21.07 29.60
N LEU A 233 5.73 20.97 29.21
CA LEU A 233 4.58 21.73 29.70
C LEU A 233 4.40 21.69 31.22
N LEU A 234 4.72 20.57 31.89
CA LEU A 234 4.58 20.41 33.35
C LEU A 234 5.71 21.10 34.13
N HIS A 235 6.76 21.58 33.45
CA HIS A 235 7.88 22.31 34.05
C HIS A 235 7.77 23.83 33.82
N ALA A 236 6.61 24.31 33.35
CA ALA A 236 6.38 25.73 33.16
C ALA A 236 6.33 26.45 34.52
N GLY A 237 7.35 27.26 34.82
CA GLY A 237 7.43 28.04 36.06
C GLY A 237 6.45 29.22 36.15
N SER A 238 5.65 29.47 35.11
CA SER A 238 4.62 30.52 35.09
C SER A 238 3.53 30.21 34.05
N ALA A 239 2.36 30.85 34.17
CA ALA A 239 1.28 30.73 33.20
C ALA A 239 1.65 31.23 31.80
N ASN A 240 2.51 32.26 31.72
CA ASN A 240 3.04 32.77 30.44
C ASN A 240 4.02 31.77 29.80
N SER A 241 4.91 31.17 30.61
CA SER A 241 5.81 30.11 30.13
C SER A 241 5.03 28.87 29.67
N PHE A 242 3.94 28.53 30.37
CA PHE A 242 3.05 27.44 30.00
C PHE A 242 2.38 27.69 28.65
N LYS A 243 1.79 28.89 28.47
CA LYS A 243 1.19 29.32 27.20
C LYS A 243 2.19 29.21 26.05
N ALA A 244 3.41 29.73 26.23
CA ALA A 244 4.44 29.71 25.19
C ALA A 244 4.85 28.28 24.80
N LEU A 245 5.06 27.40 25.78
CA LEU A 245 5.38 25.99 25.53
C LEU A 245 4.22 25.27 24.84
N LEU A 246 2.98 25.48 25.28
CA LEU A 246 1.80 24.85 24.69
C LEU A 246 1.64 25.24 23.23
N LEU A 247 1.75 26.53 22.90
CA LEU A 247 1.67 27.00 21.51
C LEU A 247 2.82 26.43 20.67
N THR A 248 4.03 26.36 21.21
CA THR A 248 5.19 25.79 20.50
C THR A 248 5.00 24.31 20.19
N GLU A 249 4.56 23.52 21.16
CA GLU A 249 4.28 22.09 20.98
C GLU A 249 3.17 21.86 19.96
N VAL A 250 2.08 22.63 20.05
CA VAL A 250 0.95 22.52 19.10
C VAL A 250 1.39 22.89 17.68
N VAL A 251 2.10 24.02 17.50
CA VAL A 251 2.68 24.40 16.21
C VAL A 251 3.63 23.31 15.68
N GLY A 252 4.44 22.72 16.56
CA GLY A 252 5.33 21.62 16.24
C GLY A 252 4.61 20.39 15.68
N VAL A 253 3.44 20.05 16.22
CA VAL A 253 2.59 18.94 15.71
C VAL A 253 2.08 19.23 14.30
N PHE A 254 1.61 20.46 14.03
CA PHE A 254 1.14 20.84 12.70
C PHE A 254 2.26 20.88 11.67
N GLU A 255 3.43 21.38 12.04
CA GLU A 255 4.61 21.39 11.19
C GLU A 255 5.11 19.95 10.91
N ALA A 256 5.11 19.08 11.93
CA ALA A 256 5.42 17.66 11.74
C ALA A 256 4.42 16.97 10.79
N ARG A 257 3.12 17.25 10.92
CA ARG A 257 2.07 16.77 10.00
C ARG A 257 2.34 17.23 8.57
N LYS A 258 2.68 18.51 8.37
CA LYS A 258 3.01 19.07 7.05
C LYS A 258 4.22 18.35 6.43
N ARG A 259 5.31 18.22 7.18
CA ARG A 259 6.52 17.51 6.69
C ARG A 259 6.25 16.04 6.39
N LEU A 260 5.45 15.37 7.21
CA LEU A 260 5.05 13.99 6.95
C LEU A 260 4.26 13.89 5.63
N ARG A 261 3.36 14.83 5.36
CA ARG A 261 2.62 14.88 4.09
C ARG A 261 3.51 15.11 2.88
N GLU A 262 4.45 16.03 2.98
CA GLU A 262 5.44 16.28 1.93
C GLU A 262 6.28 15.02 1.68
N ALA A 263 6.77 14.36 2.73
CA ALA A 263 7.51 13.11 2.64
C ALA A 263 6.69 11.95 2.06
N MET A 264 5.36 11.94 2.27
CA MET A 264 4.46 10.93 1.72
C MET A 264 4.08 11.16 0.26
N GLN A 265 4.27 12.36 -0.32
CA GLN A 265 3.86 12.65 -1.70
C GLN A 265 4.42 11.68 -2.74
N PRO A 266 5.72 11.28 -2.73
CA PRO A 266 6.25 10.33 -3.71
C PRO A 266 5.58 8.95 -3.63
N VAL A 267 5.25 8.51 -2.41
CA VAL A 267 4.54 7.24 -2.18
C VAL A 267 3.11 7.33 -2.72
N MET A 268 2.41 8.44 -2.43
CA MET A 268 1.07 8.70 -2.94
C MET A 268 1.04 8.78 -4.48
N ALA A 269 2.03 9.42 -5.09
CA ALA A 269 2.14 9.51 -6.55
C ALA A 269 2.36 8.13 -7.20
N THR A 270 3.21 7.31 -6.59
CA THR A 270 3.44 5.92 -7.01
C THR A 270 2.15 5.10 -6.90
N TRP A 271 1.41 5.24 -5.79
CA TRP A 271 0.13 4.58 -5.57
C TRP A 271 -0.94 5.01 -6.58
N ARG A 272 -1.06 6.31 -6.88
CA ARG A 272 -2.02 6.81 -7.88
C ARG A 272 -1.72 6.25 -9.26
N SER A 273 -0.44 6.24 -9.65
CA SER A 273 0.00 5.66 -10.92
C SER A 273 -0.34 4.18 -10.99
N PHE A 274 -0.06 3.44 -9.92
CA PHE A 274 -0.47 2.04 -9.75
C PHE A 274 -1.99 1.87 -9.91
N LYS A 275 -2.80 2.63 -9.17
CA LYS A 275 -4.27 2.53 -9.21
C LYS A 275 -4.85 2.80 -10.61
N VAL A 276 -4.28 3.73 -11.37
CA VAL A 276 -4.70 4.03 -12.74
C VAL A 276 -4.36 2.87 -13.69
N SER A 277 -3.16 2.32 -13.59
CA SER A 277 -2.73 1.18 -14.41
C SER A 277 -3.52 -0.11 -14.17
N PHE A 278 -4.14 -0.27 -12.99
CA PHE A 278 -4.86 -1.49 -12.60
C PHE A 278 -6.39 -1.37 -12.53
N ARG A 279 -6.98 -0.20 -12.85
CA ARG A 279 -8.42 -0.07 -13.14
C ARG A 279 -8.74 -0.66 -14.52
N LEU A 280 -8.56 -1.97 -14.69
CA LEU A 280 -9.18 -2.71 -15.79
C LEU A 280 -10.55 -3.21 -15.30
N PRO A 281 -11.65 -2.94 -16.03
CA PRO A 281 -12.97 -3.43 -15.67
C PRO A 281 -13.03 -4.95 -15.89
N GLY A 282 -13.52 -5.70 -14.91
CA GLY A 282 -14.07 -7.05 -15.15
C GLY A 282 -13.36 -8.24 -14.50
N LEU A 283 -12.30 -8.08 -13.72
CA LEU A 283 -11.83 -9.21 -12.89
C LEU A 283 -12.69 -9.30 -11.62
N PRO A 284 -13.31 -10.46 -11.32
CA PRO A 284 -14.09 -10.61 -10.10
C PRO A 284 -13.21 -10.24 -8.92
N GLN A 285 -13.77 -9.46 -7.98
CA GLN A 285 -13.21 -9.28 -6.65
C GLN A 285 -12.90 -10.67 -6.13
N TYR A 286 -11.61 -11.03 -6.12
CA TYR A 286 -11.16 -12.30 -5.59
C TYR A 286 -11.54 -12.26 -4.10
N ARG A 287 -12.59 -13.00 -3.72
CA ARG A 287 -12.88 -13.19 -2.30
C ARG A 287 -11.61 -13.80 -1.71
N PRO A 288 -10.97 -13.16 -0.72
CA PRO A 288 -9.85 -13.79 -0.06
C PRO A 288 -10.35 -15.13 0.47
N LEU A 289 -9.67 -16.22 0.11
CA LEU A 289 -9.72 -17.42 0.94
C LEU A 289 -9.31 -16.93 2.33
N ASN A 290 -10.27 -16.92 3.26
CA ASN A 290 -10.05 -16.58 4.65
C ASN A 290 -8.93 -17.50 5.17
N PHE A 291 -7.70 -17.01 5.18
CA PHE A 291 -6.68 -17.50 6.08
C PHE A 291 -7.06 -16.96 7.46
N HIS A 292 -7.96 -17.68 8.13
CA HIS A 292 -8.00 -17.67 9.58
C HIS A 292 -7.08 -18.80 10.04
N GLY A 293 -5.94 -18.39 10.61
CA GLY A 293 -5.26 -19.20 11.60
C GLY A 293 -6.07 -19.26 12.89
#